data_AF-A0A4S9PWI7-F1
#
_entry.id   AF-A0A4S9PWI7-F1
#
_cell.length_a   1.000
_cell.length_b   1.000
_cell.length_c   1.000
_cell.angle_alpha   90.00
_cell.angle_beta   90.00
_cell.angle_gamma   90.00
#
_symmetry.space_group_name_H-M   'P 1'
#
loop_
_entity.id
_entity.type
_entity.pdbx_description
1 polymer ?
#
loop_
_entity_poly.entity_id
_entity_poly.type
_entity_poly.pdbx_seq_one_letter_code
_entity_poly.pdbx_strand_id
1 'polypeptide(L)'
;MNRFWSLFGLNQQPGSTKEHTNGGLPVPNSTLSYWRSELHPIDSYRSSEHLPSECDIAIIGAGITGVSTAYHLSRLHAANNPGKKPSIVILEAREVCSGATGRNGGHSKMRISSIRTLFKDYDVEAADECVAFVYSQSHLMKEAVDREGLDCEFELRRTYDVFVDEQDAKDAEETYRTAVEEGHKWVKEVSFVDSRYAEQITSIKGARAAVSMPACSLWPYKFVTQLLSRMIDRKEVSLYTHTPITSIDSSNPSATILHTPNGSITTKKLIFAINAYTSAICPSFKEAIIPYKGTACHIAPEKPISPHLNSTYNIYYDR
;
A
#
# COMPACT_ATOMS: atom_id res chain seq x y z
N MET A 1 20.67 -11.98 -21.75
CA MET A 1 20.86 -12.58 -20.40
C MET A 1 20.56 -11.50 -19.37
N ASN A 2 19.33 -11.50 -18.84
CA ASN A 2 18.77 -10.42 -18.02
C ASN A 2 19.31 -10.46 -16.58
N ARG A 3 20.09 -9.44 -16.20
CA ARG A 3 20.57 -9.19 -14.83
C ARG A 3 19.57 -8.35 -14.01
N PHE A 4 18.29 -8.74 -13.99
CA PHE A 4 17.22 -7.96 -13.34
C PHE A 4 16.95 -8.34 -11.87
N TRP A 5 17.73 -9.24 -11.26
CA TRP A 5 17.35 -9.90 -10.00
C TRP A 5 18.32 -9.72 -8.81
N SER A 6 19.33 -8.85 -8.88
CA SER A 6 20.31 -8.70 -7.78
C SER A 6 19.95 -7.65 -6.71
N LEU A 7 18.77 -7.02 -6.77
CA LEU A 7 18.40 -5.92 -5.86
C LEU A 7 17.83 -6.34 -4.50
N PHE A 8 17.64 -7.65 -4.23
CA PHE A 8 17.08 -8.14 -2.96
C PHE A 8 17.91 -9.22 -2.22
N GLY A 9 19.23 -9.27 -2.42
CA GLY A 9 20.12 -10.01 -1.51
C GLY A 9 19.88 -11.53 -1.41
N LEU A 10 19.63 -12.21 -2.53
CA LEU A 10 19.54 -13.68 -2.56
C LEU A 10 20.91 -14.29 -2.95
N ASN A 11 21.77 -14.50 -1.95
CA ASN A 11 22.88 -15.45 -2.04
C ASN A 11 22.59 -16.72 -1.21
N GLN A 12 21.34 -17.18 -1.27
CA GLN A 12 20.99 -18.53 -0.81
C GLN A 12 20.16 -19.20 -1.91
N GLN A 13 20.64 -20.38 -2.33
CA GLN A 13 19.91 -21.33 -3.17
C GLN A 13 18.46 -21.44 -2.66
N PRO A 14 17.43 -21.46 -3.53
CA PRO A 14 16.07 -21.69 -3.08
C PRO A 14 15.99 -23.10 -2.49
N GLY A 15 16.03 -23.18 -1.16
CA GLY A 15 15.59 -24.36 -0.44
C GLY A 15 14.16 -24.66 -0.86
N SER A 16 13.85 -25.94 -1.05
CA SER A 16 12.56 -26.41 -1.57
C SER A 16 11.40 -25.64 -0.92
N THR A 17 10.71 -24.84 -1.73
CA THR A 17 9.52 -24.14 -1.31
C THR A 17 8.48 -25.20 -0.97
N LYS A 18 8.22 -25.39 0.32
CA LYS A 18 7.06 -26.14 0.78
C LYS A 18 5.85 -25.56 0.06
N GLU A 19 5.17 -26.37 -0.74
CA GLU A 19 3.91 -25.98 -1.38
C GLU A 19 3.01 -25.33 -0.33
N HIS A 20 2.57 -24.11 -0.61
CA HIS A 20 1.56 -23.47 0.24
C HIS A 20 0.32 -24.36 0.23
N THR A 21 0.02 -24.98 1.37
CA THR A 21 -1.02 -26.00 1.54
C THR A 21 -2.45 -25.53 1.24
N ASN A 22 -2.62 -24.25 0.89
CA ASN A 22 -3.91 -23.62 0.58
C ASN A 22 -3.96 -23.02 -0.84
N GLY A 23 -3.14 -23.51 -1.78
CA GLY A 23 -3.19 -23.08 -3.20
C GLY A 23 -2.90 -21.59 -3.43
N GLY A 24 -2.22 -20.93 -2.47
CA GLY A 24 -1.96 -19.50 -2.51
C GLY A 24 -3.13 -18.60 -2.06
N LEU A 25 -4.25 -19.17 -1.57
CA LEU A 25 -5.37 -18.42 -1.00
C LEU A 25 -5.11 -18.01 0.46
N PRO A 26 -5.82 -17.00 0.99
CA PRO A 26 -5.70 -16.59 2.38
C PRO A 26 -5.94 -17.75 3.36
N VAL A 27 -5.09 -17.88 4.38
CA VAL A 27 -5.25 -18.91 5.42
C VAL A 27 -6.50 -18.63 6.28
N PRO A 28 -7.22 -19.67 6.75
CA PRO A 28 -8.48 -19.51 7.49
C PRO A 28 -8.28 -18.86 8.87
N ASN A 29 -7.20 -19.19 9.58
CA ASN A 29 -6.95 -18.74 10.96
C ASN A 29 -5.87 -17.65 11.00
N SER A 30 -6.09 -16.52 10.33
CA SER A 30 -5.12 -15.42 10.33
C SER A 30 -5.16 -14.62 11.65
N THR A 31 -4.01 -14.13 12.11
CA THR A 31 -3.94 -13.31 13.34
C THR A 31 -4.64 -11.97 13.16
N LEU A 32 -5.25 -11.41 14.21
CA LEU A 32 -5.73 -10.04 14.18
C LEU A 32 -4.55 -9.07 14.25
N SER A 33 -4.55 -8.03 13.41
CA SER A 33 -3.52 -7.00 13.41
C SER A 33 -3.90 -5.81 14.27
N TYR A 34 -2.89 -5.02 14.68
CA TYR A 34 -3.12 -3.80 15.46
C TYR A 34 -4.10 -2.83 14.78
N TRP A 35 -3.98 -2.64 13.46
CA TRP A 35 -4.90 -1.76 12.72
C TRP A 35 -6.35 -2.25 12.70
N ARG A 36 -6.60 -3.51 13.05
CA ARG A 36 -7.95 -4.09 13.17
C ARG A 36 -8.35 -4.29 14.64
N SER A 37 -7.71 -3.60 15.58
CA SER A 37 -8.09 -3.62 17.00
C SER A 37 -9.42 -2.90 17.27
N GLU A 38 -9.76 -1.90 16.46
CA GLU A 38 -11.02 -1.16 16.48
C GLU A 38 -11.80 -1.46 15.19
N LEU A 39 -12.67 -2.47 15.21
CA LEU A 39 -13.38 -2.91 14.01
C LEU A 39 -14.48 -1.92 13.60
N HIS A 40 -14.51 -1.58 12.31
CA HIS A 40 -15.59 -0.80 11.72
C HIS A 40 -16.82 -1.68 11.49
N PRO A 41 -18.06 -1.16 11.54
CA PRO A 41 -19.28 -1.93 11.21
C PRO A 41 -19.27 -2.63 9.86
N ILE A 42 -18.39 -2.21 8.93
CA ILE A 42 -18.30 -2.82 7.60
C ILE A 42 -17.25 -3.94 7.48
N ASP A 43 -16.57 -4.31 8.58
CA ASP A 43 -15.47 -5.28 8.55
C ASP A 43 -15.87 -6.61 7.87
N SER A 44 -17.05 -7.11 8.20
CA SER A 44 -17.67 -8.32 7.62
C SER A 44 -18.99 -8.02 6.91
N TYR A 45 -19.10 -6.86 6.25
CA TYR A 45 -20.34 -6.43 5.61
C TYR A 45 -20.59 -7.08 4.25
N ARG A 46 -21.88 -7.35 3.99
CA ARG A 46 -22.40 -7.75 2.69
C ARG A 46 -23.57 -6.84 2.31
N SER A 47 -23.56 -6.30 1.09
CA SER A 47 -24.65 -5.44 0.58
C SER A 47 -25.99 -6.17 0.46
N SER A 48 -25.95 -7.49 0.29
CA SER A 48 -27.12 -8.37 0.28
C SER A 48 -26.71 -9.80 0.64
N GLU A 49 -27.68 -10.66 0.89
CA GLU A 49 -27.44 -12.09 1.13
C GLU A 49 -26.80 -12.76 -0.11
N HIS A 50 -27.43 -12.57 -1.26
CA HIS A 50 -26.99 -13.13 -2.54
C HIS A 50 -26.14 -12.14 -3.35
N LEU A 51 -25.23 -12.68 -4.15
CA LEU A 51 -24.49 -11.91 -5.15
C LEU A 51 -25.42 -11.45 -6.28
N PRO A 52 -25.19 -10.28 -6.88
CA PRO A 52 -25.87 -9.92 -8.12
C PRO A 52 -25.38 -10.86 -9.24
N SER A 53 -26.26 -11.17 -10.19
CA SER A 53 -25.92 -12.03 -11.34
C SER A 53 -24.89 -11.39 -12.27
N GLU A 54 -24.91 -10.06 -12.37
CA GLU A 54 -24.00 -9.28 -13.21
C GLU A 54 -23.62 -7.93 -12.60
N CYS A 55 -22.49 -7.39 -13.05
CA CYS A 55 -22.07 -6.02 -12.79
C CYS A 55 -21.25 -5.47 -13.98
N ASP A 56 -21.05 -4.15 -14.01
CA ASP A 56 -20.20 -3.52 -15.02
C ASP A 56 -18.72 -3.67 -14.67
N ILE A 57 -18.37 -3.55 -13.39
CA ILE A 57 -17.00 -3.62 -12.89
C ILE A 57 -16.96 -4.46 -11.62
N ALA A 58 -16.17 -5.53 -11.64
CA ALA A 58 -15.84 -6.31 -10.46
C ALA A 58 -14.41 -6.00 -10.02
N ILE A 59 -14.22 -5.78 -8.73
CA ILE A 59 -12.92 -5.53 -8.09
C ILE A 59 -12.69 -6.65 -7.08
N ILE A 60 -11.60 -7.40 -7.24
CA ILE A 60 -11.21 -8.43 -6.28
C ILE A 60 -10.27 -7.79 -5.25
N GLY A 61 -10.67 -7.80 -3.97
CA GLY A 61 -9.90 -7.30 -2.84
C GLY A 61 -10.40 -5.97 -2.28
N ALA A 62 -10.77 -5.95 -1.00
CA ALA A 62 -11.22 -4.76 -0.26
C ALA A 62 -10.06 -4.14 0.57
N GLY A 63 -8.87 -4.07 -0.04
CA GLY A 63 -7.74 -3.30 0.48
C GLY A 63 -7.70 -1.87 -0.07
N ILE A 64 -6.66 -1.12 0.28
CA ILE A 64 -6.50 0.29 -0.14
C ILE A 64 -6.53 0.46 -1.67
N THR A 65 -5.90 -0.47 -2.41
CA THR A 65 -5.89 -0.42 -3.88
C THR A 65 -7.29 -0.59 -4.46
N GLY A 66 -8.05 -1.58 -4.00
CA GLY A 66 -9.38 -1.88 -4.53
C GLY A 66 -10.39 -0.78 -4.20
N VAL A 67 -10.39 -0.32 -2.95
CA VAL A 67 -11.28 0.76 -2.49
C VAL A 67 -10.92 2.10 -3.13
N SER A 68 -9.63 2.45 -3.22
CA SER A 68 -9.20 3.67 -3.91
C SER A 68 -9.58 3.64 -5.39
N THR A 69 -9.39 2.49 -6.06
CA THR A 69 -9.81 2.33 -7.47
C THR A 69 -11.31 2.56 -7.64
N ALA A 70 -12.14 1.93 -6.80
CA ALA A 70 -13.59 2.11 -6.82
C ALA A 70 -14.00 3.57 -6.57
N TYR A 71 -13.34 4.24 -5.61
CA TYR A 71 -13.57 5.63 -5.26
C TYR A 71 -13.30 6.57 -6.44
N HIS A 72 -12.13 6.44 -7.06
CA HIS A 72 -11.76 7.28 -8.21
C HIS A 72 -12.61 6.96 -9.44
N LEU A 73 -12.95 5.69 -9.70
CA LEU A 73 -13.87 5.33 -10.78
C LEU A 73 -15.25 5.95 -10.60
N SER A 74 -15.79 5.92 -9.37
CA SER A 74 -17.09 6.51 -9.03
C SER A 74 -17.07 8.03 -9.24
N ARG A 75 -16.01 8.70 -8.78
CA ARG A 75 -15.82 10.14 -8.96
C ARG A 75 -15.69 10.55 -10.42
N LEU A 76 -14.86 9.85 -11.20
CA LEU A 76 -14.64 10.14 -12.61
C LEU A 76 -15.93 9.94 -13.42
N HIS A 77 -16.72 8.91 -13.12
CA HIS A 77 -18.02 8.71 -13.76
C HIS A 77 -19.01 9.80 -13.39
N ALA A 78 -19.09 10.19 -12.11
CA ALA A 78 -19.95 11.28 -11.68
C ALA A 78 -19.63 12.60 -12.39
N ALA A 79 -18.34 12.89 -12.62
CA ALA A 79 -17.90 14.10 -13.32
C ALA A 79 -18.15 14.04 -14.83
N ASN A 80 -17.87 12.91 -15.49
CA ASN A 80 -17.86 12.81 -16.95
C ASN A 80 -19.18 12.32 -17.56
N ASN A 81 -20.01 11.61 -16.78
CA ASN A 81 -21.25 10.99 -17.26
C ASN A 81 -22.37 11.15 -16.22
N PRO A 82 -22.82 12.39 -15.93
CA PRO A 82 -23.85 12.62 -14.93
C PRO A 82 -25.12 11.82 -15.26
N GLY A 83 -25.63 11.11 -14.25
CA GLY A 83 -26.82 10.24 -14.39
C GLY A 83 -26.54 8.80 -14.83
N LYS A 84 -25.31 8.46 -15.27
CA LYS A 84 -24.91 7.09 -15.60
C LYS A 84 -23.82 6.60 -14.65
N LYS A 85 -24.20 5.74 -13.71
CA LYS A 85 -23.27 5.12 -12.76
C LYS A 85 -23.06 3.65 -13.14
N PRO A 86 -21.82 3.18 -13.35
CA PRO A 86 -21.57 1.76 -13.52
C PRO A 86 -21.85 1.03 -12.21
N SER A 87 -22.36 -0.19 -12.29
CA SER A 87 -22.46 -1.07 -11.13
C SER A 87 -21.07 -1.61 -10.76
N ILE A 88 -20.54 -1.21 -9.60
CA ILE A 88 -19.23 -1.62 -9.08
C ILE A 88 -19.43 -2.58 -7.91
N VAL A 89 -18.87 -3.79 -8.03
CA VAL A 89 -18.92 -4.83 -6.98
C VAL A 89 -17.51 -5.13 -6.49
N ILE A 90 -17.29 -5.02 -5.18
CA ILE A 90 -16.04 -5.40 -4.50
C ILE A 90 -16.23 -6.74 -3.81
N LEU A 91 -15.37 -7.71 -4.13
CA LEU A 91 -15.40 -9.08 -3.60
C LEU A 91 -14.15 -9.30 -2.74
N GLU A 92 -14.33 -9.60 -1.46
CA GLU A 92 -13.25 -9.80 -0.50
C GLU A 92 -13.31 -11.21 0.09
N ALA A 93 -12.18 -11.90 0.09
CA ALA A 93 -12.09 -13.30 0.50
C ALA A 93 -12.32 -13.50 2.01
N ARG A 94 -11.96 -12.50 2.83
CA ARG A 94 -12.19 -12.50 4.29
C ARG A 94 -12.89 -11.21 4.71
N GLU A 95 -12.36 -10.50 5.70
CA GLU A 95 -12.81 -9.17 6.10
C GLU A 95 -12.11 -8.05 5.33
N VAL A 96 -12.72 -6.87 5.33
CA VAL A 96 -12.14 -5.66 4.75
C VAL A 96 -10.74 -5.41 5.33
N CYS A 97 -9.76 -5.13 4.47
CA CYS A 97 -8.37 -4.89 4.85
C CYS A 97 -7.68 -6.04 5.62
N SER A 98 -8.17 -7.28 5.58
CA SER A 98 -7.53 -8.42 6.27
C SER A 98 -6.10 -8.75 5.79
N GLY A 99 -5.74 -8.30 4.58
CA GLY A 99 -4.43 -8.48 3.94
C GLY A 99 -3.40 -7.40 4.30
N ALA A 100 -2.56 -7.02 3.32
CA ALA A 100 -1.43 -6.10 3.52
C ALA A 100 -1.83 -4.70 4.02
N THR A 101 -3.01 -4.20 3.60
CA THR A 101 -3.49 -2.89 4.05
C THR A 101 -3.72 -2.83 5.56
N GLY A 102 -4.25 -3.88 6.17
CA GLY A 102 -4.41 -3.95 7.63
C GLY A 102 -3.16 -4.38 8.38
N ARG A 103 -1.99 -4.55 7.72
CA ARG A 103 -0.78 -5.17 8.32
C ARG A 103 0.54 -4.45 8.03
N ASN A 104 0.49 -3.21 7.52
CA ASN A 104 1.70 -2.41 7.23
C ASN A 104 2.08 -1.50 8.41
N GLY A 105 3.02 -0.57 8.23
CA GLY A 105 3.49 0.36 9.26
C GLY A 105 2.70 1.66 9.41
N GLY A 106 1.60 1.86 8.65
CA GLY A 106 0.79 3.08 8.73
C GLY A 106 1.47 4.34 8.16
N HIS A 107 2.42 4.17 7.24
CA HIS A 107 3.32 5.23 6.79
C HIS A 107 3.47 5.20 5.26
N SER A 108 3.30 6.35 4.62
CA SER A 108 3.61 6.58 3.19
C SER A 108 4.78 7.55 3.06
N LYS A 109 5.87 7.10 2.43
CA LYS A 109 7.06 7.90 2.16
C LYS A 109 7.88 7.33 1.01
N MET A 110 8.83 8.12 0.52
CA MET A 110 9.96 7.60 -0.25
C MET A 110 11.16 7.35 0.69
N ARG A 111 11.98 6.33 0.40
CA ARG A 111 13.26 6.09 1.09
C ARG A 111 14.41 6.59 0.24
N ILE A 112 15.46 7.18 0.83
CA ILE A 112 16.62 7.63 0.05
C ILE A 112 17.31 6.47 -0.67
N SER A 113 17.34 5.28 -0.06
CA SER A 113 17.83 4.07 -0.72
C SER A 113 17.01 3.69 -1.96
N SER A 114 15.69 3.92 -1.93
CA SER A 114 14.80 3.66 -3.07
C SER A 114 15.00 4.70 -4.17
N ILE A 115 15.20 5.98 -3.82
CA ILE A 115 15.58 7.03 -4.77
C ILE A 115 16.88 6.65 -5.47
N ARG A 116 17.91 6.29 -4.71
CA ARG A 116 19.22 5.88 -5.26
C ARG A 116 19.09 4.72 -6.26
N THR A 117 18.25 3.72 -5.96
CA THR A 117 17.97 2.62 -6.89
C THR A 117 17.30 3.12 -8.17
N LEU A 118 16.29 4.00 -8.08
CA LEU A 118 15.61 4.55 -9.25
C LEU A 118 16.59 5.28 -10.18
N PHE A 119 17.44 6.15 -9.64
CA PHE A 119 18.43 6.90 -10.42
C PHE A 119 19.59 6.05 -10.95
N LYS A 120 19.81 4.87 -10.37
CA LYS A 120 20.79 3.91 -10.88
C LYS A 120 20.25 3.10 -12.06
N ASP A 121 18.98 2.71 -12.00
CA ASP A 121 18.38 1.74 -12.91
C ASP A 121 17.62 2.40 -14.07
N TYR A 122 17.29 3.69 -13.96
CA TYR A 122 16.50 4.46 -14.91
C TYR A 122 17.13 5.82 -15.21
N ASP A 123 16.68 6.47 -16.30
CA ASP A 123 17.06 7.86 -16.59
C ASP A 123 16.52 8.85 -15.54
N VAL A 124 17.13 10.03 -15.50
CA VAL A 124 16.87 11.08 -14.51
C VAL A 124 15.41 11.52 -14.55
N GLU A 125 14.84 11.71 -15.73
CA GLU A 125 13.47 12.14 -15.90
C GLU A 125 12.47 11.13 -15.35
N ALA A 126 12.62 9.85 -15.67
CA ALA A 126 11.77 8.77 -15.19
C ALA A 126 11.91 8.57 -13.67
N ALA A 127 13.13 8.68 -13.14
CA ALA A 127 13.38 8.58 -11.71
C ALA A 127 12.74 9.74 -10.93
N ASP A 128 12.89 10.98 -11.42
CA ASP A 128 12.25 12.17 -10.84
C ASP A 128 10.72 12.06 -10.90
N GLU A 129 10.15 11.58 -12.01
CA GLU A 129 8.71 11.35 -12.14
C GLU A 129 8.19 10.34 -11.11
N CYS A 130 8.91 9.23 -10.91
CA CYS A 130 8.57 8.24 -9.89
C CYS A 130 8.56 8.84 -8.48
N VAL A 131 9.54 9.66 -8.13
CA VAL A 131 9.60 10.32 -6.81
C VAL A 131 8.46 11.31 -6.64
N ALA A 132 8.20 12.15 -7.65
CA ALA A 132 7.10 13.10 -7.65
C ALA A 132 5.74 12.40 -7.54
N PHE A 133 5.57 11.24 -8.20
CA PHE A 133 4.36 10.43 -8.12
C PHE A 133 4.10 9.95 -6.68
N VAL A 134 5.11 9.43 -5.98
CA VAL A 134 4.94 8.97 -4.59
C VAL A 134 4.60 10.12 -3.65
N TYR A 135 5.23 11.29 -3.81
CA TYR A 135 4.91 12.47 -3.00
C TYR A 135 3.52 13.03 -3.28
N SER A 136 3.04 12.98 -4.53
CA SER A 136 1.68 13.40 -4.86
C SER A 136 0.61 12.52 -4.22
N GLN A 137 0.88 11.22 -3.98
CA GLN A 137 -0.07 10.33 -3.31
C GLN A 137 -0.44 10.81 -1.90
N SER A 138 0.51 11.36 -1.13
CA SER A 138 0.21 11.87 0.21
C SER A 138 -0.80 13.01 0.18
N HIS A 139 -0.72 13.87 -0.83
CA HIS A 139 -1.65 14.98 -1.03
C HIS A 139 -3.01 14.51 -1.52
N LEU A 140 -3.05 13.54 -2.44
CA LEU A 140 -4.30 12.95 -2.92
C LEU A 140 -5.04 12.19 -1.81
N MET A 141 -4.31 11.48 -0.95
CA MET A 141 -4.89 10.86 0.23
C MET A 141 -5.45 11.91 1.20
N LYS A 142 -4.72 13.02 1.43
CA LYS A 142 -5.23 14.13 2.25
C LYS A 142 -6.49 14.75 1.66
N GLU A 143 -6.53 14.96 0.34
CA GLU A 143 -7.74 15.46 -0.34
C GLU A 143 -8.93 14.52 -0.10
N ALA A 144 -8.73 13.20 -0.21
CA ALA A 144 -9.78 12.23 0.06
C ALA A 144 -10.23 12.26 1.54
N VAL A 145 -9.29 12.36 2.49
CA VAL A 145 -9.58 12.51 3.92
C VAL A 145 -10.45 13.73 4.18
N ASP A 146 -10.06 14.88 3.65
CA ASP A 146 -10.76 16.15 3.88
C ASP A 146 -12.14 16.17 3.22
N ARG A 147 -12.21 15.70 1.97
CA ARG A 147 -13.45 15.69 1.19
C ARG A 147 -14.50 14.78 1.80
N GLU A 148 -14.09 13.63 2.31
CA GLU A 148 -15.01 12.60 2.83
C GLU A 148 -15.17 12.67 4.36
N GLY A 149 -14.44 13.58 5.02
CA GLY A 149 -14.47 13.77 6.47
C GLY A 149 -14.02 12.52 7.23
N LEU A 150 -12.88 11.95 6.87
CA LEU A 150 -12.38 10.70 7.44
C LEU A 150 -11.61 10.96 8.74
N ASP A 151 -12.00 10.27 9.81
CA ASP A 151 -11.26 10.24 11.08
C ASP A 151 -10.33 9.01 11.12
N CYS A 152 -9.21 9.12 10.39
CA CYS A 152 -8.25 8.04 10.24
C CYS A 152 -6.85 8.40 10.71
N GLU A 153 -6.75 9.34 11.66
CA GLU A 153 -5.47 9.78 12.26
C GLU A 153 -4.46 10.19 11.18
N PHE A 154 -4.95 10.82 10.11
CA PHE A 154 -4.10 11.21 8.99
C PHE A 154 -3.30 12.45 9.34
N GLU A 155 -1.99 12.36 9.19
CA GLU A 155 -1.09 13.48 9.39
C GLU A 155 -0.09 13.60 8.24
N LEU A 156 0.00 14.81 7.68
CA LEU A 156 1.15 15.22 6.87
C LEU A 156 2.29 15.56 7.82
N ARG A 157 3.44 14.93 7.63
CA ARG A 157 4.61 15.09 8.50
C ARG A 157 5.89 14.86 7.73
N ARG A 158 7.03 15.03 8.41
CA ARG A 158 8.32 14.64 7.85
C ARG A 158 8.74 13.29 8.38
N THR A 159 9.58 12.63 7.62
CA THR A 159 10.25 11.41 8.03
C THR A 159 11.76 11.56 7.92
N TYR A 160 12.48 10.87 8.79
CA TYR A 160 13.94 10.78 8.73
C TYR A 160 14.36 9.35 8.39
N ASP A 161 15.14 9.18 7.33
CA ASP A 161 16.03 8.03 7.18
C ASP A 161 17.30 8.33 7.99
N VAL A 162 17.53 7.58 9.08
CA VAL A 162 18.63 7.81 10.02
C VAL A 162 19.67 6.71 9.84
N PHE A 163 20.93 7.12 9.70
CA PHE A 163 22.07 6.22 9.49
C PHE A 163 22.93 6.21 10.76
N VAL A 164 23.16 5.04 11.35
CA VAL A 164 24.08 4.88 12.48
C VAL A 164 25.43 4.30 12.05
N ASP A 165 25.46 3.60 10.91
CA ASP A 165 26.69 3.17 10.24
C ASP A 165 27.35 4.35 9.50
N GLU A 166 28.68 4.40 9.56
CA GLU A 166 29.47 5.48 8.97
C GLU A 166 29.50 5.41 7.45
N GLN A 167 29.49 4.22 6.85
CA GLN A 167 29.52 4.06 5.40
C GLN A 167 28.15 4.41 4.80
N ASP A 168 27.06 3.90 5.36
CA ASP A 168 25.70 4.25 4.90
C ASP A 168 25.43 5.76 5.01
N ALA A 169 25.95 6.42 6.05
CA ALA A 169 25.87 7.87 6.19
C ALA A 169 26.60 8.63 5.08
N LYS A 170 27.82 8.20 4.72
CA LYS A 170 28.59 8.78 3.60
C LYS A 170 27.91 8.55 2.26
N ASP A 171 27.42 7.34 2.02
CA ASP A 171 26.68 7.00 0.79
C ASP A 171 25.43 7.89 0.64
N ALA A 172 24.71 8.13 1.72
CA ALA A 172 23.54 9.00 1.73
C ALA A 172 23.91 10.47 1.48
N GLU A 173 25.02 10.95 2.05
CA GLU A 173 25.55 12.29 1.83
C GLU A 173 25.95 12.50 0.36
N GLU A 174 26.73 11.57 -0.20
CA GLU A 174 27.16 11.61 -1.60
C GLU A 174 25.95 11.59 -2.54
N THR A 175 25.00 10.68 -2.31
CA THR A 175 23.76 10.60 -3.09
C THR A 175 23.01 11.93 -3.09
N TYR A 176 22.90 12.59 -1.94
CA TYR A 176 22.19 13.86 -1.83
C TYR A 176 22.96 15.01 -2.50
N ARG A 177 24.26 15.14 -2.22
CA ARG A 177 25.09 16.24 -2.76
C ARG A 177 25.20 16.17 -4.29
N THR A 178 25.45 14.98 -4.84
CA THR A 178 25.49 14.77 -6.30
C THR A 178 24.17 15.16 -6.94
N ALA A 179 23.03 14.74 -6.36
CA ALA A 179 21.72 15.09 -6.89
C ALA A 179 21.41 16.60 -6.81
N VAL A 180 21.95 17.32 -5.81
CA VAL A 180 21.86 18.78 -5.74
C VAL A 180 22.69 19.43 -6.84
N GLU A 181 23.92 18.97 -7.06
CA GLU A 181 24.82 19.48 -8.09
C GLU A 181 24.28 19.23 -9.51
N GLU A 182 23.67 18.07 -9.74
CA GLU A 182 23.03 17.68 -11.00
C GLU A 182 21.64 18.30 -11.20
N GLY A 183 21.08 18.95 -10.17
CA GLY A 183 19.80 19.65 -10.26
C GLY A 183 18.57 18.75 -10.31
N HIS A 184 18.62 17.55 -9.72
CA HIS A 184 17.48 16.63 -9.64
C HIS A 184 16.30 17.26 -8.90
N LYS A 185 15.07 17.05 -9.39
CA LYS A 185 13.90 17.75 -8.84
C LYS A 185 13.55 17.28 -7.43
N TRP A 186 13.79 16.01 -7.10
CA TRP A 186 13.44 15.46 -5.79
C TRP A 186 14.16 16.13 -4.62
N VAL A 187 15.36 16.71 -4.82
CA VAL A 187 16.11 17.34 -3.72
C VAL A 187 15.44 18.59 -3.16
N LYS A 188 14.46 19.18 -3.85
CA LYS A 188 13.73 20.38 -3.41
C LYS A 188 12.94 20.19 -2.11
N GLU A 189 12.46 18.98 -1.87
CA GLU A 189 11.64 18.63 -0.70
C GLU A 189 12.43 17.84 0.36
N VAL A 190 13.70 17.54 0.06
CA VAL A 190 14.57 16.66 0.84
C VAL A 190 15.72 17.45 1.44
N SER A 191 16.05 17.16 2.70
CA SER A 191 17.12 17.84 3.41
C SER A 191 18.06 16.82 4.03
N PHE A 192 19.36 16.99 3.80
CA PHE A 192 20.38 16.22 4.49
C PHE A 192 20.72 16.85 5.83
N VAL A 193 20.93 16.00 6.84
CA VAL A 193 21.33 16.37 8.20
C VAL A 193 22.70 15.74 8.45
N ASP A 194 23.71 16.60 8.63
CA ASP A 194 25.07 16.16 8.91
C ASP A 194 25.23 15.61 10.34
N SER A 195 26.32 14.86 10.54
CA SER A 195 26.65 14.16 11.78
C SER A 195 26.62 15.06 13.02
N ARG A 196 26.93 16.35 12.89
CA ARG A 196 26.96 17.31 13.99
C ARG A 196 25.58 17.54 14.62
N TYR A 197 24.52 17.40 13.82
CA TYR A 197 23.15 17.67 14.24
C TYR A 197 22.26 16.42 14.22
N ALA A 198 22.73 15.31 13.65
CA ALA A 198 21.94 14.10 13.44
C ALA A 198 21.31 13.57 14.74
N GLU A 199 22.08 13.41 15.81
CA GLU A 199 21.54 12.97 17.11
C GLU A 199 20.56 13.99 17.69
N GLN A 200 20.89 15.29 17.63
CA GLN A 200 20.07 16.36 18.20
C GLN A 200 18.71 16.49 17.51
N ILE A 201 18.68 16.36 16.18
CA ILE A 201 17.45 16.51 15.38
C ILE A 201 16.61 15.24 15.44
N THR A 202 17.24 14.06 15.39
CA THR A 202 16.50 12.80 15.29
C THR A 202 16.20 12.16 16.65
N SER A 203 16.90 12.58 17.71
CA SER A 203 16.93 11.92 19.02
C SER A 203 17.42 10.47 19.00
N ILE A 204 18.01 10.01 17.89
CA ILE A 204 18.59 8.67 17.76
C ILE A 204 20.05 8.72 18.16
N LYS A 205 20.38 8.02 19.24
CA LYS A 205 21.77 7.86 19.70
C LYS A 205 22.60 7.11 18.67
N GLY A 206 23.80 7.60 18.40
CA GLY A 206 24.74 7.07 17.41
C GLY A 206 24.46 7.52 15.99
N ALA A 207 23.49 8.41 15.74
CA ALA A 207 23.18 8.89 14.41
C ALA A 207 24.38 9.62 13.79
N ARG A 208 24.82 9.17 12.62
CA ARG A 208 25.93 9.72 11.82
C ARG A 208 25.45 10.64 10.71
N ALA A 209 24.25 10.41 10.20
CA ALA A 209 23.56 11.32 9.29
C ALA A 209 22.06 11.05 9.31
N ALA A 210 21.28 11.97 8.78
CA ALA A 210 19.89 11.68 8.46
C ALA A 210 19.45 12.38 7.17
N VAL A 211 18.45 11.80 6.50
CA VAL A 211 17.79 12.41 5.34
C VAL A 211 16.33 12.64 5.68
N SER A 212 15.93 13.90 5.71
CA SER A 212 14.58 14.34 6.00
C SER A 212 13.77 14.43 4.71
N MET A 213 12.58 13.83 4.66
CA MET A 213 11.71 13.79 3.47
C MET A 213 10.24 14.02 3.86
N PRO A 214 9.37 14.42 2.91
CA PRO A 214 7.93 14.43 3.12
C PRO A 214 7.38 13.03 3.35
N ALA A 215 6.37 12.93 4.21
CA ALA A 215 5.65 11.70 4.48
C ALA A 215 4.21 11.98 4.90
N CYS A 216 3.41 10.94 4.94
CA CYS A 216 2.21 10.93 5.78
C CYS A 216 2.14 9.66 6.62
N SER A 217 1.48 9.78 7.76
CA SER A 217 1.05 8.63 8.56
C SER A 217 -0.46 8.64 8.72
N LEU A 218 -1.03 7.46 8.85
CA LEU A 218 -2.46 7.27 9.02
C LEU A 218 -2.75 5.90 9.62
N TRP A 219 -3.95 5.74 10.16
CA TRP A 219 -4.52 4.43 10.45
C TRP A 219 -5.14 3.84 9.18
N PRO A 220 -4.50 2.87 8.49
CA PRO A 220 -4.90 2.49 7.14
C PRO A 220 -6.27 1.81 7.08
N TYR A 221 -6.59 1.02 8.12
CA TYR A 221 -7.89 0.37 8.25
C TYR A 221 -9.04 1.37 8.39
N LYS A 222 -8.93 2.38 9.28
CA LYS A 222 -9.92 3.47 9.42
C LYS A 222 -10.08 4.23 8.10
N PHE A 223 -8.97 4.58 7.43
CA PHE A 223 -9.03 5.26 6.13
C PHE A 223 -9.85 4.47 5.11
N VAL A 224 -9.52 3.20 4.91
CA VAL A 224 -10.19 2.37 3.89
C VAL A 224 -11.62 2.05 4.27
N THR A 225 -11.89 1.68 5.53
CA THR A 225 -13.24 1.30 5.95
C THR A 225 -14.21 2.48 5.96
N GLN A 226 -13.78 3.65 6.43
CA GLN A 226 -14.63 4.83 6.41
C GLN A 226 -14.89 5.28 4.97
N LEU A 227 -13.86 5.35 4.12
CA LEU A 227 -14.02 5.69 2.71
C LEU A 227 -14.99 4.73 2.00
N LEU A 228 -14.82 3.42 2.23
CA LEU A 228 -15.72 2.40 1.67
C LEU A 228 -17.15 2.52 2.21
N SER A 229 -17.32 2.80 3.49
CA SER A 229 -18.63 3.03 4.10
C SER A 229 -19.36 4.20 3.43
N ARG A 230 -18.66 5.32 3.18
CA ARG A 230 -19.24 6.48 2.48
C ARG A 230 -19.73 6.12 1.08
N MET A 231 -18.96 5.32 0.34
CA MET A 231 -19.37 4.86 -0.98
C MET A 231 -20.59 3.92 -0.92
N ILE A 232 -20.65 3.02 0.07
CA ILE A 232 -21.79 2.12 0.28
C ILE A 232 -23.05 2.94 0.61
N ASP A 233 -22.96 3.91 1.53
CA ASP A 233 -24.07 4.78 1.92
C ASP A 233 -24.64 5.56 0.72
N ARG A 234 -23.75 6.02 -0.18
CA ARG A 234 -24.11 6.70 -1.44
C ARG A 234 -24.54 5.76 -2.56
N LYS A 235 -24.56 4.44 -2.33
CA LYS A 235 -24.86 3.39 -3.32
C LYS A 235 -23.97 3.46 -4.55
N GLU A 236 -22.70 3.84 -4.36
CA GLU A 236 -21.69 3.92 -5.42
C GLU A 236 -21.05 2.55 -5.67
N VAL A 237 -21.00 1.70 -4.64
CA VAL A 237 -20.45 0.35 -4.71
C VAL A 237 -21.30 -0.64 -3.93
N SER A 238 -21.19 -1.92 -4.27
CA SER A 238 -21.61 -3.04 -3.41
C SER A 238 -20.39 -3.79 -2.90
N LEU A 239 -20.43 -4.24 -1.65
CA LEU A 239 -19.34 -4.99 -1.00
C LEU A 239 -19.85 -6.37 -0.60
N TYR A 240 -19.04 -7.39 -0.84
CA TYR A 240 -19.26 -8.74 -0.33
C TYR A 240 -17.97 -9.30 0.27
N THR A 241 -17.86 -9.24 1.60
CA THR A 241 -16.84 -9.96 2.37
C THR A 241 -17.13 -11.45 2.42
N HIS A 242 -16.14 -12.24 2.86
CA HIS A 242 -16.23 -13.71 2.94
C HIS A 242 -16.66 -14.36 1.61
N THR A 243 -16.23 -13.76 0.50
CA THR A 243 -16.56 -14.16 -0.87
C THR A 243 -15.27 -14.41 -1.66
N PRO A 244 -14.53 -15.49 -1.34
CA PRO A 244 -13.31 -15.80 -2.05
C PRO A 244 -13.62 -16.17 -3.51
N ILE A 245 -12.89 -15.56 -4.44
CA ILE A 245 -12.89 -15.99 -5.85
C ILE A 245 -12.04 -17.25 -5.95
N THR A 246 -12.65 -18.33 -6.44
CA THR A 246 -12.00 -19.65 -6.55
C THR A 246 -11.52 -19.92 -7.97
N SER A 247 -12.17 -19.35 -8.98
CA SER A 247 -11.74 -19.42 -10.39
C SER A 247 -12.35 -18.29 -11.21
N ILE A 248 -11.76 -18.08 -12.39
CA ILE A 248 -12.16 -17.05 -13.37
C ILE A 248 -12.32 -17.71 -14.72
N ASP A 249 -13.48 -17.53 -15.34
CA ASP A 249 -13.73 -17.90 -16.73
C ASP A 249 -13.79 -16.64 -17.61
N SER A 250 -12.81 -16.51 -18.50
CA SER A 250 -12.70 -15.43 -19.49
C SER A 250 -12.78 -15.96 -20.92
N SER A 251 -13.44 -17.10 -21.14
CA SER A 251 -13.66 -17.69 -22.46
C SER A 251 -14.48 -16.78 -23.39
N ASN A 252 -15.37 -15.95 -22.82
CA ASN A 252 -16.10 -14.93 -23.54
C ASN A 252 -15.29 -13.61 -23.62
N PRO A 253 -14.98 -13.08 -24.83
CA PRO A 253 -14.23 -11.82 -24.97
C PRO A 253 -14.95 -10.58 -24.41
N SER A 254 -16.27 -10.65 -24.23
CA SER A 254 -17.12 -9.52 -23.81
C SER A 254 -17.49 -9.54 -22.32
N ALA A 255 -17.23 -10.65 -21.62
CA ALA A 255 -17.58 -10.81 -20.22
C ALA A 255 -16.72 -11.88 -19.52
N THR A 256 -16.45 -11.66 -18.24
CA THR A 256 -15.73 -12.59 -17.38
C THR A 256 -16.67 -13.08 -16.28
N ILE A 257 -16.68 -14.40 -16.03
CA ILE A 257 -17.44 -15.00 -14.93
C ILE A 257 -16.48 -15.26 -13.77
N LEU A 258 -16.84 -14.74 -12.59
CA LEU A 258 -16.12 -14.99 -11.34
C LEU A 258 -16.87 -16.04 -10.54
N HIS A 259 -16.20 -17.14 -10.20
CA HIS A 259 -16.79 -18.20 -9.40
C HIS A 259 -16.42 -18.05 -7.92
N THR A 260 -17.41 -18.29 -7.07
CA THR A 260 -17.29 -18.27 -5.62
C THR A 260 -17.98 -19.51 -5.04
N PRO A 261 -17.74 -19.88 -3.77
CA PRO A 261 -18.47 -20.99 -3.13
C PRO A 261 -19.99 -20.79 -3.10
N ASN A 262 -20.47 -19.55 -3.10
CA ASN A 262 -21.88 -19.20 -2.87
C ASN A 262 -22.56 -18.63 -4.12
N GLY A 263 -22.04 -18.95 -5.32
CA GLY A 263 -22.58 -18.48 -6.59
C GLY A 263 -21.53 -17.85 -7.48
N SER A 264 -21.96 -17.31 -8.61
CA SER A 264 -21.08 -16.67 -9.59
C SER A 264 -21.61 -15.30 -9.97
N ILE A 265 -20.72 -14.42 -10.42
CA ILE A 265 -21.05 -13.09 -10.91
C ILE A 265 -20.39 -12.86 -12.27
N THR A 266 -21.15 -12.36 -13.22
CA THR A 266 -20.64 -11.96 -14.54
C THR A 266 -20.23 -10.49 -14.52
N THR A 267 -19.07 -10.15 -15.10
CA THR A 267 -18.62 -8.75 -15.19
C THR A 267 -18.09 -8.41 -16.58
N LYS A 268 -18.26 -7.16 -17.01
CA LYS A 268 -17.65 -6.63 -18.25
C LYS A 268 -16.20 -6.22 -18.06
N LYS A 269 -15.83 -5.81 -16.83
CA LYS A 269 -14.47 -5.39 -16.46
C LYS A 269 -14.07 -6.01 -15.13
N LEU A 270 -12.85 -6.53 -15.09
CA LEU A 270 -12.28 -7.14 -13.90
C LEU A 270 -11.02 -6.38 -13.47
N ILE A 271 -10.92 -6.09 -12.18
CA ILE A 271 -9.76 -5.45 -11.57
C ILE A 271 -9.22 -6.36 -10.46
N PHE A 272 -7.93 -6.69 -10.52
CA PHE A 272 -7.22 -7.43 -9.49
C PHE A 272 -6.55 -6.47 -8.50
N ALA A 273 -7.01 -6.45 -7.25
CA ALA A 273 -6.44 -5.64 -6.17
C ALA A 273 -6.04 -6.51 -4.96
N ILE A 274 -5.46 -7.68 -5.23
CA ILE A 274 -5.23 -8.77 -4.27
C ILE A 274 -3.75 -9.02 -3.91
N ASN A 275 -2.82 -8.17 -4.37
CA ASN A 275 -1.41 -8.18 -3.99
C ASN A 275 -0.79 -9.61 -4.05
N ALA A 276 -0.25 -10.12 -2.95
CA ALA A 276 0.43 -11.41 -2.86
C ALA A 276 -0.45 -12.63 -3.24
N TYR A 277 -1.78 -12.48 -3.23
CA TYR A 277 -2.71 -13.55 -3.60
C TYR A 277 -2.98 -13.62 -5.11
N THR A 278 -2.41 -12.69 -5.90
CA THR A 278 -2.67 -12.58 -7.35
C THR A 278 -2.37 -13.88 -8.09
N SER A 279 -1.24 -14.52 -7.80
CA SER A 279 -0.80 -15.74 -8.50
C SER A 279 -1.68 -16.97 -8.23
N ALA A 280 -2.48 -16.96 -7.17
CA ALA A 280 -3.44 -18.02 -6.87
C ALA A 280 -4.62 -18.03 -7.86
N ILE A 281 -5.02 -16.83 -8.33
CA ILE A 281 -6.18 -16.65 -9.20
C ILE A 281 -5.74 -16.38 -10.66
N CYS A 282 -4.55 -15.80 -10.85
CA CYS A 282 -3.96 -15.52 -12.15
C CYS A 282 -2.54 -16.12 -12.23
N PRO A 283 -2.41 -17.41 -12.61
CA PRO A 283 -1.13 -18.14 -12.55
C PRO A 283 0.01 -17.55 -13.38
N SER A 284 -0.29 -16.72 -14.38
CA SER A 284 0.73 -16.01 -15.18
C SER A 284 1.61 -15.08 -14.34
N PHE A 285 1.16 -14.68 -13.14
CA PHE A 285 1.92 -13.83 -12.22
C PHE A 285 2.79 -14.62 -11.23
N LYS A 286 2.84 -15.95 -11.29
CA LYS A 286 3.63 -16.77 -10.34
C LYS A 286 5.10 -16.36 -10.24
N GLU A 287 5.73 -16.07 -11.37
CA GLU A 287 7.14 -15.65 -11.43
C GLU A 287 7.33 -14.13 -11.29
N ALA A 288 6.25 -13.36 -11.39
CA ALA A 288 6.29 -11.89 -11.36
C ALA A 288 5.97 -11.32 -9.97
N ILE A 289 5.13 -12.01 -9.18
CA ILE A 289 4.70 -11.57 -7.86
C ILE A 289 5.06 -12.66 -6.85
N ILE A 290 6.14 -12.40 -6.10
CA ILE A 290 6.66 -13.31 -5.08
C ILE A 290 6.28 -12.78 -3.70
N PRO A 291 5.41 -13.47 -2.93
CA PRO A 291 5.05 -13.06 -1.58
C PRO A 291 6.26 -13.11 -0.64
N TYR A 292 6.44 -12.05 0.15
CA TYR A 292 7.43 -12.00 1.22
C TYR A 292 6.77 -11.75 2.57
N LYS A 293 7.34 -12.31 3.64
CA LYS A 293 6.82 -12.14 5.01
C LYS A 293 7.47 -10.92 5.66
N GLY A 294 6.66 -9.88 5.91
CA GLY A 294 7.01 -8.77 6.81
C GLY A 294 6.44 -8.98 8.21
N THR A 295 7.09 -8.42 9.22
CA THR A 295 6.56 -8.35 10.59
C THR A 295 6.49 -6.88 11.02
N ALA A 296 5.34 -6.47 11.53
CA ALA A 296 5.15 -5.17 12.17
C ALA A 296 4.71 -5.40 13.61
N CYS A 297 5.20 -4.57 14.52
CA CYS A 297 4.78 -4.56 15.91
C CYS A 297 4.31 -3.17 16.30
N HIS A 298 3.31 -3.12 17.18
CA HIS A 298 2.91 -1.89 17.85
C HIS A 298 3.51 -1.91 19.24
N ILE A 299 4.32 -0.91 19.56
CA ILE A 299 4.97 -0.75 20.86
C ILE A 299 4.46 0.56 21.44
N ALA A 300 3.81 0.49 22.60
CA ALA A 300 3.31 1.66 23.32
C ALA A 300 4.02 1.75 24.68
N PRO A 301 4.40 2.96 25.13
CA PRO A 301 4.92 3.14 26.48
C PRO A 301 3.78 2.95 27.50
N GLU A 302 4.11 2.49 28.71
CA GLU A 302 3.13 2.32 29.80
C GLU A 302 2.50 3.65 30.24
N LYS A 303 3.19 4.76 30.00
CA LYS A 303 2.76 6.13 30.32
C LYS A 303 2.99 7.03 29.11
N PRO A 304 2.13 8.03 28.86
CA PRO A 304 2.37 9.01 27.80
C PRO A 304 3.74 9.67 27.95
N ILE A 305 4.52 9.69 26.87
CA ILE A 305 5.83 10.35 26.82
C ILE A 305 5.67 11.68 26.10
N SER A 306 6.23 12.74 26.68
CA SER A 306 6.27 14.08 26.09
C SER A 306 7.72 14.53 25.87
N PRO A 307 8.03 15.25 24.77
CA PRO A 307 7.11 15.61 23.69
C PRO A 307 6.76 14.40 22.79
N HIS A 308 5.60 14.45 22.15
CA HIS A 308 5.27 13.48 21.11
C HIS A 308 6.21 13.67 19.91
N LEU A 309 6.68 12.56 19.33
CA LEU A 309 7.45 12.61 18.10
C LEU A 309 6.56 13.14 16.97
N ASN A 310 6.95 14.29 16.40
CA ASN A 310 6.25 14.92 15.29
C ASN A 310 6.64 14.32 13.92
N SER A 311 7.65 13.45 13.91
CA SER A 311 8.23 12.85 12.72
C SER A 311 8.19 11.33 12.82
N THR A 312 8.28 10.68 11.67
CA THR A 312 8.40 9.23 11.57
C THR A 312 9.83 8.85 11.17
N TYR A 313 10.29 7.65 11.52
CA TYR A 313 11.70 7.29 11.36
C TYR A 313 11.86 5.96 10.65
N ASN A 314 12.85 5.87 9.79
CA ASN A 314 13.50 4.62 9.43
C ASN A 314 14.91 4.67 10.00
N ILE A 315 15.31 3.63 10.72
CA ILE A 315 16.65 3.56 11.30
C ILE A 315 17.38 2.43 10.59
N TYR A 316 18.50 2.77 9.95
CA TYR A 316 19.40 1.84 9.29
C TYR A 316 20.45 1.45 10.31
N TYR A 317 20.28 0.28 10.90
CA TYR A 317 21.27 -0.35 11.78
C TYR A 317 22.29 -1.12 10.94
N ASP A 318 23.52 -1.22 11.47
CA ASP A 318 24.65 -1.93 10.87
C ASP A 318 24.22 -3.27 10.25
N ARG A 319 24.64 -3.51 9.01
CA ARG A 319 24.44 -4.78 8.30
C ARG A 319 25.43 -5.84 8.73
#